data_AF-A0A1V5IIV2-F1
#
_entry.id   AF-A0A1V5IIV2-F1
#
_cell.length_a   1.000
_cell.length_b   1.000
_cell.length_c   1.000
_cell.angle_alpha   90.00
_cell.angle_beta   90.00
_cell.angle_gamma   90.00
#
_symmetry.space_group_name_H-M   'P 1'
#
loop_
_entity.id
_entity.type
_entity.pdbx_description
1 polymer ?
#
loop_
_entity_poly.entity_id
_entity_poly.type
_entity_poly.pdbx_seq_one_letter_code
_entity_poly.pdbx_strand_id
1 'polypeptide(L)' 'MAVTGPFDIQLGYIGLSSDTKPTQDIKPGSLFVEEDTGKTYIYSGSAWTQDKEES' A
#
# COMPACT_ATOMS: atom_id res chain seq x y z
N MET A 1 17.57 15.14 -13.94
CA MET A 1 18.01 14.25 -12.85
C MET A 1 16.92 14.31 -11.80
N ALA A 2 16.14 13.25 -11.63
CA ALA A 2 15.07 13.25 -10.64
C ALA A 2 15.70 13.20 -9.24
N VAL A 3 15.34 14.17 -8.40
CA VAL A 3 15.83 14.27 -7.04
C VAL A 3 15.14 13.20 -6.19
N THR A 4 15.73 12.01 -6.10
CA THR A 4 15.31 11.02 -5.08
C THR A 4 15.98 11.41 -3.77
N GLY A 5 15.35 12.34 -3.05
CA GLY A 5 15.63 12.55 -1.62
C GLY A 5 15.13 11.35 -0.79
N PRO A 6 15.68 11.12 0.41
CA PRO A 6 15.53 9.89 1.21
C PRO A 6 14.15 9.70 1.86
N PHE A 7 13.15 10.50 1.46
CA PHE A 7 11.76 10.23 1.78
C PHE A 7 11.28 9.31 0.67
N ASP A 8 11.49 8.00 0.84
CA ASP A 8 10.84 7.01 0.01
C ASP A 8 9.36 7.41 -0.09
N ILE A 9 8.96 7.84 -1.28
CA ILE A 9 7.56 8.11 -1.57
C ILE A 9 6.88 6.77 -1.36
N GLN A 10 6.27 6.59 -0.19
CA GLN A 10 5.40 5.46 0.09
C GLN A 10 4.33 5.55 -0.99
N LEU A 11 4.37 4.65 -1.98
CA LEU A 11 3.34 4.65 -3.01
C LEU A 11 2.02 4.35 -2.29
N GLY A 12 1.15 5.35 -2.24
CA GLY A 12 -0.21 5.24 -1.75
C GLY A 12 -1.11 4.79 -2.89
N TYR A 13 -1.71 3.62 -2.74
CA TYR A 13 -2.71 3.08 -3.65
C TYR A 13 -4.09 3.22 -3.01
N ILE A 14 -5.09 3.54 -3.83
CA ILE A 14 -6.49 3.65 -3.42
C ILE A 14 -7.32 2.82 -4.39
N GLY A 15 -8.22 2.00 -3.87
CA GLY A 15 -9.10 1.17 -4.69
C GLY A 15 -10.26 0.60 -3.88
N LEU A 16 -11.08 -0.24 -4.51
CA LEU A 16 -12.18 -0.95 -3.85
C LEU A 16 -11.69 -2.29 -3.29
N SER A 17 -12.42 -2.84 -2.32
CA SER A 17 -12.16 -4.19 -1.79
C SER A 17 -12.30 -5.31 -2.82
N SER A 18 -13.03 -5.04 -3.90
CA SER A 18 -13.17 -5.92 -5.06
C SER A 18 -12.05 -5.77 -6.10
N ASP A 19 -11.25 -4.70 -6.02
CA ASP A 19 -10.16 -4.50 -6.95
C ASP A 19 -9.00 -5.46 -6.68
N THR A 20 -8.34 -5.86 -7.77
CA THR A 20 -7.10 -6.62 -7.66
C THR A 20 -6.00 -5.69 -7.19
N LYS A 21 -5.48 -5.94 -5.98
CA LYS A 21 -4.35 -5.19 -5.42
C LYS A 21 -3.11 -5.34 -6.32
N PRO A 22 -2.31 -4.29 -6.51
CA PRO A 22 -1.17 -4.34 -7.42
C PRO A 22 -0.06 -5.22 -6.83
N THR A 23 0.67 -5.94 -7.68
CA THR A 23 1.66 -6.96 -7.26
C THR A 23 3.04 -6.76 -7.88
N GLN A 24 3.19 -5.82 -8.80
CA GLN A 24 4.44 -5.53 -9.51
C GLN A 24 4.98 -4.15 -9.13
N ASP A 25 6.29 -4.04 -9.03
CA ASP A 25 7.01 -2.79 -8.69
C ASP A 25 6.54 -2.12 -7.39
N ILE A 26 5.97 -2.90 -6.47
CA ILE A 26 5.52 -2.42 -5.16
C ILE A 26 6.71 -2.41 -4.21
N LYS A 27 7.02 -1.24 -3.67
CA LYS A 27 8.03 -1.11 -2.62
C LYS A 27 7.49 -1.69 -1.31
N PRO A 28 8.27 -2.50 -0.56
CA PRO A 28 7.94 -2.83 0.81
C PRO A 28 7.62 -1.56 1.62
N GLY A 29 6.57 -1.62 2.44
CA GLY A 29 6.02 -0.47 3.15
C GLY A 29 4.98 0.33 2.37
N SER A 30 4.71 0.04 1.09
CA SER A 30 3.62 0.73 0.36
C SER A 30 2.25 0.51 1.01
N LEU A 31 1.34 1.48 0.86
CA LEU A 31 0.01 1.46 1.46
C LEU A 31 -1.06 1.25 0.39
N PHE A 32 -2.07 0.45 0.70
CA PHE A 32 -3.28 0.33 -0.08
C PHE A 32 -4.49 0.59 0.81
N VAL A 33 -5.35 1.51 0.41
CA VAL A 33 -6.58 1.87 1.14
C VAL A 33 -7.79 1.41 0.32
N GLU A 34 -8.68 0.65 0.98
CA GLU A 34 -9.99 0.29 0.45
C GLU A 34 -11.01 1.39 0.78
N GLU A 35 -11.52 2.13 -0.20
CA GLU A 35 -12.46 3.24 0.04
C GLU A 35 -13.83 2.79 0.54
N ASP A 36 -14.28 1.61 0.11
CA ASP A 36 -15.60 1.08 0.45
C ASP A 36 -15.64 0.41 1.84
N THR A 37 -14.54 -0.19 2.28
CA THR A 37 -14.45 -0.88 3.58
C THR A 37 -13.70 -0.06 4.63
N GLY A 38 -12.96 0.96 4.23
CA GLY A 38 -12.07 1.73 5.10
C GLY A 38 -10.85 0.95 5.60
N LYS A 39 -10.53 -0.20 5.00
CA LYS A 39 -9.39 -1.01 5.42
C LYS A 39 -8.10 -0.54 4.78
N THR A 40 -7.03 -0.56 5.58
CA THR A 40 -5.68 -0.25 5.11
C THR A 40 -4.85 -1.53 5.06
N TYR A 41 -3.98 -1.62 4.06
CA TYR A 41 -3.07 -2.73 3.85
C TYR A 41 -1.66 -2.19 3.65
N ILE A 42 -0.68 -2.88 4.24
CA ILE A 42 0.74 -2.59 4.09
C ILE A 42 1.37 -3.72 3.28
N TYR A 43 2.13 -3.38 2.24
CA TYR A 43 2.88 -4.37 1.48
C TYR A 43 4.16 -4.76 2.23
N SER A 44 4.30 -6.04 2.57
CA SER A 44 5.47 -6.57 3.28
C SER A 44 6.72 -6.74 2.40
N GLY A 45 6.60 -6.54 1.09
CA GLY A 45 7.62 -6.90 0.09
C GLY A 45 7.33 -8.21 -0.64
N SER A 46 6.35 -8.98 -0.17
CA SER A 46 5.88 -10.20 -0.84
C SER A 46 4.36 -10.29 -0.91
N ALA A 47 3.64 -9.77 0.08
CA ALA A 47 2.18 -9.79 0.14
C ALA A 47 1.61 -8.53 0.79
N TRP A 48 0.33 -8.28 0.53
CA TRP A 48 -0.45 -7.27 1.24
C TRP A 48 -0.96 -7.83 2.57
N THR A 49 -0.56 -7.21 3.66
CA THR A 49 -1.05 -7.54 5.01
C THR A 49 -2.01 -6.45 5.43
N GLN A 50 -3.19 -6.83 5.92
CA GLN A 50 -4.12 -5.85 6.47
C GLN A 50 -3.48 -5.22 7.71
N ASP A 51 -3.40 -3.89 7.71
CA ASP A 51 -3.08 -3.11 8.89
C ASP A 51 -4.27 -3.23 9.83
N LYS A 52 -4.22 -4.20 10.73
CA LYS A 52 -5.18 -4.30 11.82
C LYS A 52 -4.67 -3.32 12.86
N GLU A 53 -5.36 -2.19 13.00
CA GLU A 53 -5.27 -1.41 14.22
C GLU A 53 -5.76 -2.33 15.35
N GLU A 54 -4.82 -3.01 16.04
CA GLU A 54 -5.15 -3.79 17.23
C GLU A 54 -5.68 -2.79 18.27
N SER A 55 -6.98 -2.92 18.59
CA SER A 55 -7.66 -2.17 19.64
C SER A 55 -7.17 -2.54 21.04
#